data_AF-A0A835M6J2-F1
#
_entry.id   AF-A0A835M6J2-F1
#
_cell.length_a   1.000
_cell.length_b   1.000
_cell.length_c   1.000
_cell.angle_alpha   90.00
_cell.angle_beta   90.00
_cell.angle_gamma   90.00
#
_symmetry.space_group_name_H-M   'P 1'
#
loop_
_entity.id
_entity.type
_entity.pdbx_description
1 polymer ?
#
loop_
_entity_poly.entity_id
_entity_poly.type
_entity_poly.pdbx_seq_one_letter_code
_entity_poly.pdbx_strand_id
1 'polypeptide(L)'
;MDSVKIVAILEPFIHHDDAGDIARKIDFQNFLHNGNIDGKVWIFWRDPVNLSLFGRTNQIISCMINVAGAPSAILSVVYAKCLLDQRRPLWDEMKEIADIERDGWVHSINECGLLEIPFQGLKFTWCNERGGGRRIWARLDRVFMNSGWLTRFPLMKIDHLARN
;
A
#
# COMPACT_ATOMS: atom_id res chain seq x y z
N MET A 1 0.78 10.77 -17.43
CA MET A 1 0.41 9.74 -16.42
C MET A 1 0.72 8.32 -16.89
N ASP A 2 0.99 8.10 -18.19
CA ASP A 2 1.07 6.78 -18.86
C ASP A 2 2.12 5.80 -18.32
N SER A 3 3.12 6.30 -17.58
CA SER A 3 4.14 5.47 -16.94
C SER A 3 3.63 4.72 -15.70
N VAL A 4 2.60 5.22 -15.02
CA VAL A 4 2.08 4.59 -13.79
C VAL A 4 1.15 3.45 -14.15
N LYS A 5 1.45 2.21 -13.73
CA LYS A 5 0.64 1.03 -14.08
C LYS A 5 -0.25 0.52 -12.94
N ILE A 6 0.05 0.92 -11.70
CA ILE A 6 -0.71 0.58 -10.51
C ILE A 6 -0.85 1.84 -9.67
N VAL A 7 -2.04 2.10 -9.14
CA VAL A 7 -2.31 3.17 -8.18
C VAL A 7 -3.04 2.56 -6.98
N ALA A 8 -2.59 2.89 -5.78
CA ALA A 8 -3.30 2.57 -4.56
C ALA A 8 -3.79 3.88 -3.91
N ILE A 9 -5.05 3.91 -3.50
CA ILE A 9 -5.67 5.04 -2.79
C ILE A 9 -6.12 4.54 -1.42
N LEU A 10 -5.66 5.23 -0.38
CA LEU A 10 -6.06 4.98 1.00
C LEU A 10 -7.01 6.10 1.45
N GLU A 11 -8.08 5.72 2.14
CA GLU A 11 -9.14 6.63 2.60
C GLU A 11 -9.69 7.55 1.49
N PRO A 12 -10.34 7.04 0.45
CA PRO A 12 -10.83 7.87 -0.66
C PRO A 12 -11.93 8.85 -0.27
N PHE A 13 -12.48 8.78 0.95
CA PHE A 13 -13.62 9.59 1.45
C PHE A 13 -14.83 9.66 0.49
N ILE A 14 -14.96 8.65 -0.37
CA ILE A 14 -16.01 8.47 -1.37
C ILE A 14 -16.56 7.06 -1.19
N HIS A 15 -17.84 6.84 -1.54
CA HIS A 15 -18.45 5.51 -1.44
C HIS A 15 -17.75 4.54 -2.41
N HIS A 16 -17.62 3.27 -2.03
CA HIS A 16 -16.88 2.29 -2.83
C HIS A 16 -17.54 1.93 -4.17
N ASP A 17 -18.86 2.15 -4.28
CA ASP A 17 -19.57 1.99 -5.55
C ASP A 17 -19.08 2.96 -6.63
N ASP A 18 -18.54 4.11 -6.23
CA ASP A 18 -17.98 5.10 -7.16
C ASP A 18 -16.57 4.73 -7.65
N ALA A 19 -15.98 3.64 -7.17
CA ALA A 19 -14.62 3.25 -7.54
C ALA A 19 -14.46 3.05 -9.05
N GLY A 20 -15.49 2.50 -9.73
CA GLY A 20 -15.47 2.37 -11.19
C GLY A 20 -15.50 3.71 -11.93
N ASP A 21 -16.22 4.69 -11.40
CA ASP A 21 -16.26 6.05 -11.96
C ASP A 21 -14.94 6.77 -11.77
N ILE A 22 -14.32 6.60 -10.59
CA ILE A 22 -12.97 7.09 -10.34
C ILE A 22 -11.97 6.42 -11.27
N ALA A 23 -11.97 5.08 -11.40
CA ALA A 23 -11.08 4.34 -12.29
C ALA A 23 -11.11 4.91 -13.72
N ARG A 24 -12.32 5.14 -14.26
CA ARG A 24 -12.50 5.75 -15.59
C ARG A 24 -11.94 7.17 -15.66
N LYS A 25 -12.16 8.00 -14.64
CA LYS A 25 -11.65 9.38 -14.58
C LYS A 25 -10.13 9.45 -14.53
N ILE A 26 -9.48 8.48 -13.88
CA ILE A 26 -8.01 8.41 -13.76
C ILE A 26 -7.35 7.56 -14.84
N ASP A 27 -8.11 7.09 -15.84
CA ASP A 27 -7.63 6.26 -16.97
C ASP A 27 -7.02 4.90 -16.53
N PHE A 28 -7.75 4.21 -15.65
CA PHE A 28 -7.47 2.83 -15.24
C PHE A 28 -8.64 1.92 -15.60
N GLN A 29 -8.32 0.78 -16.20
CA GLN A 29 -9.30 -0.18 -16.72
C GLN A 29 -9.84 -1.10 -15.62
N ASN A 30 -8.99 -1.41 -14.63
CA ASN A 30 -9.29 -2.39 -13.60
C ASN A 30 -9.15 -1.77 -12.22
N PHE A 31 -9.98 -2.25 -11.28
CA PHE A 31 -10.00 -1.75 -9.91
C PHE A 31 -10.41 -2.84 -8.92
N LEU A 32 -10.06 -2.61 -7.66
CA LEU A 32 -10.25 -3.51 -6.55
C LEU A 32 -10.36 -2.67 -5.26
N HIS A 33 -11.32 -2.96 -4.39
CA HIS A 33 -11.44 -2.27 -3.10
C HIS A 33 -11.94 -3.22 -2.01
N ASN A 34 -11.72 -2.89 -0.75
CA ASN A 34 -12.25 -3.63 0.40
C ASN A 34 -13.65 -3.13 0.84
N GLY A 35 -14.47 -2.69 -0.13
CA GLY A 35 -15.81 -2.08 0.07
C GLY A 35 -16.77 -2.93 0.90
N ASN A 36 -16.68 -4.25 0.81
CA ASN A 36 -17.48 -5.19 1.61
C ASN A 36 -17.14 -5.18 3.11
N ILE A 37 -16.19 -4.35 3.55
CA ILE A 37 -15.74 -4.26 4.94
C ILE A 37 -15.77 -2.79 5.41
N ASP A 38 -14.94 -1.92 4.82
CA ASP A 38 -14.95 -0.48 5.14
C ASP A 38 -14.64 0.45 3.95
N GLY A 39 -14.24 -0.10 2.80
CA GLY A 39 -13.99 0.67 1.57
C GLY A 39 -12.83 1.66 1.67
N LYS A 40 -11.88 1.46 2.59
CA LYS A 40 -10.77 2.39 2.82
C LYS A 40 -9.51 2.11 1.99
N VAL A 41 -9.39 0.94 1.35
CA VAL A 41 -8.22 0.59 0.53
C VAL A 41 -8.67 0.28 -0.89
N TRP A 42 -8.24 1.08 -1.85
CA TRP A 42 -8.56 0.93 -3.27
C TRP A 42 -7.27 0.72 -4.06
N ILE A 43 -7.29 -0.17 -5.04
CA ILE A 43 -6.18 -0.45 -5.96
C ILE A 43 -6.72 -0.41 -7.38
N PHE A 44 -6.03 0.31 -8.25
CA PHE A 44 -6.31 0.45 -9.67
C PHE A 44 -5.11 -0.03 -10.47
N TRP A 45 -5.35 -0.72 -11.59
CA TRP A 45 -4.29 -1.14 -12.50
C TRP A 45 -4.76 -1.17 -13.95
N ARG A 46 -3.79 -1.21 -14.86
CA ARG A 46 -4.01 -1.24 -16.31
C ARG A 46 -2.96 -2.08 -17.01
N ASP A 47 -3.22 -2.40 -18.26
CA ASP A 47 -2.33 -3.23 -19.05
C ASP A 47 -0.88 -2.70 -19.11
N PRO A 48 0.12 -3.60 -19.14
CA PRO A 48 0.01 -5.07 -19.18
C PRO A 48 -0.02 -5.74 -17.79
N VAL A 49 -0.29 -4.98 -16.72
CA VAL A 49 -0.33 -5.53 -15.36
C VAL A 49 -1.64 -6.27 -15.13
N ASN A 50 -1.58 -7.42 -14.49
CA ASN A 50 -2.74 -8.10 -13.93
C ASN A 50 -2.56 -8.35 -12.43
N LEU A 51 -3.58 -8.04 -11.63
CA LEU A 51 -3.57 -8.27 -10.19
C LEU A 51 -4.53 -9.39 -9.81
N SER A 52 -4.01 -10.45 -9.18
CA SER A 52 -4.82 -11.56 -8.66
C SER A 52 -4.95 -11.43 -7.14
N LEU A 53 -6.15 -11.10 -6.65
CA LEU A 53 -6.44 -10.98 -5.23
C LEU A 53 -6.29 -12.34 -4.52
N PHE A 54 -5.61 -12.37 -3.38
CA PHE A 54 -5.55 -13.56 -2.51
C PHE A 54 -5.79 -13.27 -1.02
N GLY A 55 -5.72 -12.02 -0.57
CA GLY A 55 -6.00 -11.64 0.82
C GLY A 55 -6.65 -10.26 0.93
N ARG A 56 -7.68 -10.11 1.77
CA ARG A 56 -8.41 -8.84 1.94
C ARG A 56 -9.02 -8.72 3.33
N THR A 57 -8.76 -7.59 3.99
CA THR A 57 -9.37 -7.20 5.27
C THR A 57 -9.75 -5.71 5.27
N ASN A 58 -10.18 -5.17 6.42
CA ASN A 58 -10.40 -3.73 6.59
C ASN A 58 -9.09 -2.90 6.59
N GLN A 59 -7.93 -3.55 6.76
CA GLN A 59 -6.64 -2.87 6.88
C GLN A 59 -5.65 -3.25 5.79
N ILE A 60 -5.88 -4.33 5.02
CA ILE A 60 -4.93 -4.78 3.99
C ILE A 60 -5.66 -5.35 2.77
N ILE A 61 -5.09 -5.10 1.58
CA ILE A 61 -5.39 -5.85 0.36
C ILE A 61 -4.09 -6.41 -0.19
N SER A 62 -4.02 -7.73 -0.35
CA SER A 62 -2.87 -8.46 -0.87
C SER A 62 -3.20 -9.12 -2.21
N CYS A 63 -2.38 -8.82 -3.22
CA CYS A 63 -2.54 -9.27 -4.59
C CYS A 63 -1.22 -9.79 -5.16
N MET A 64 -1.29 -10.77 -6.05
CA MET A 64 -0.19 -11.17 -6.90
C MET A 64 -0.17 -10.27 -8.15
N ILE A 65 0.93 -9.56 -8.36
CA ILE A 65 1.24 -8.82 -9.58
C ILE A 65 1.79 -9.82 -10.61
N ASN A 66 1.14 -9.85 -11.77
CA ASN A 66 1.57 -10.60 -12.94
C ASN A 66 1.77 -9.65 -14.12
N VAL A 67 2.93 -9.75 -14.78
CA VAL A 67 3.23 -9.05 -16.03
C VAL A 67 3.91 -10.05 -16.96
N ALA A 68 3.42 -10.15 -18.20
CA ALA A 68 4.00 -11.08 -19.17
C ALA A 68 5.50 -10.83 -19.37
N GLY A 69 6.31 -11.88 -19.21
CA GLY A 69 7.77 -11.81 -19.35
C GLY A 69 8.51 -11.21 -18.15
N ALA A 70 7.82 -10.85 -17.06
CA ALA A 70 8.44 -10.39 -15.83
C ALA A 70 8.21 -11.39 -14.66
N PRO A 71 9.06 -11.37 -13.62
CA PRO A 71 8.78 -12.10 -12.39
C PRO A 71 7.49 -11.61 -11.74
N SER A 72 6.72 -12.54 -11.15
CA SER A 72 5.59 -12.19 -10.31
C SER A 72 6.06 -11.59 -8.99
N ALA A 73 5.20 -10.77 -8.38
CA ALA A 73 5.46 -10.12 -7.09
C ALA A 73 4.20 -10.07 -6.25
N ILE A 74 4.34 -10.10 -4.94
CA ILE A 74 3.23 -9.84 -4.02
C ILE A 74 3.20 -8.34 -3.70
N LEU A 75 2.03 -7.73 -3.87
CA LEU A 75 1.73 -6.37 -3.42
C LEU A 75 0.71 -6.43 -2.30
N SER A 76 1.08 -5.93 -1.13
CA SER A 76 0.16 -5.72 -0.02
C SER A 76 0.01 -4.23 0.26
N VAL A 77 -1.19 -3.69 0.06
CA VAL A 77 -1.52 -2.29 0.34
C VAL A 77 -2.18 -2.22 1.71
N VAL A 78 -1.56 -1.50 2.64
CA VAL A 78 -1.94 -1.48 4.06
C VAL A 78 -2.43 -0.11 4.49
N TYR A 79 -3.62 -0.06 5.07
CA TYR A 79 -4.15 1.07 5.81
C TYR A 79 -4.33 0.69 7.29
N ALA A 80 -3.25 0.83 8.05
CA ALA A 80 -3.22 0.40 9.45
C ALA A 80 -4.03 1.34 10.35
N LYS A 81 -4.87 0.79 11.24
CA LYS A 81 -5.57 1.59 12.26
C LYS A 81 -4.55 2.22 13.22
N CYS A 82 -4.89 3.39 13.75
CA CYS A 82 -3.98 4.17 14.60
C CYS A 82 -3.82 3.57 16.01
N LEU A 83 -4.84 2.83 16.50
CA LEU A 83 -4.83 2.22 17.82
C LEU A 83 -4.18 0.83 17.78
N LEU A 84 -3.36 0.53 18.79
CA LEU A 84 -2.59 -0.71 18.90
C LEU A 84 -3.49 -1.95 18.84
N ASP A 85 -4.54 -2.00 19.67
CA ASP A 85 -5.43 -3.15 19.77
C ASP A 85 -6.17 -3.42 18.46
N GLN A 86 -6.53 -2.36 17.73
CA GLN A 86 -7.17 -2.46 16.42
C GLN A 86 -6.19 -2.89 15.32
N ARG A 87 -4.89 -2.73 15.54
CA ARG A 87 -3.84 -3.13 14.60
C ARG A 87 -3.41 -4.59 14.77
N ARG A 88 -3.67 -5.21 15.93
CA ARG A 88 -3.30 -6.62 16.17
C ARG A 88 -3.81 -7.59 15.07
N PRO A 89 -5.07 -7.50 14.59
CA PRO A 89 -5.56 -8.37 13.51
C PRO A 89 -4.76 -8.23 12.20
N LEU A 90 -4.27 -7.02 11.89
CA LEU A 90 -3.42 -6.80 10.72
C LEU A 90 -2.08 -7.55 10.87
N TRP A 91 -1.50 -7.59 12.07
CA TRP A 91 -0.23 -8.29 12.29
C TRP A 91 -0.37 -9.79 12.17
N ASP A 92 -1.48 -10.35 12.67
CA ASP A 92 -1.76 -11.78 12.56
C ASP A 92 -1.89 -12.18 11.09
N GLU A 93 -2.61 -11.41 10.27
CA GLU A 93 -2.72 -11.63 8.82
C GLU A 93 -1.36 -11.57 8.10
N MET A 94 -0.55 -10.55 8.39
CA MET A 94 0.78 -10.42 7.77
C MET A 94 1.68 -11.62 8.09
N LYS A 95 1.55 -12.18 9.29
CA LYS A 95 2.28 -13.38 9.70
C LYS A 95 1.73 -14.65 9.06
N GLU A 96 0.42 -14.77 8.85
CA GLU A 96 -0.13 -15.90 8.10
C GLU A 96 0.37 -15.91 6.66
N ILE A 97 0.48 -14.74 6.03
CA ILE A 97 1.07 -14.60 4.70
C ILE A 97 2.56 -14.98 4.70
N ALA A 98 3.26 -14.78 5.82
CA ALA A 98 4.70 -15.03 5.95
C ALA A 98 5.06 -16.37 6.62
N ASP A 99 4.08 -17.07 7.21
CA ASP A 99 4.19 -18.30 8.03
C ASP A 99 5.09 -18.17 9.30
N ILE A 100 4.81 -17.21 10.21
CA ILE A 100 5.72 -16.83 11.32
C ILE A 100 5.03 -16.58 12.69
N GLU A 101 5.79 -16.64 13.80
CA GLU A 101 5.36 -16.45 15.20
C GLU A 101 4.87 -15.02 15.55
N ARG A 102 4.28 -14.85 16.74
CA ARG A 102 3.48 -13.65 17.09
C ARG A 102 4.26 -12.57 17.85
N ASP A 103 4.51 -11.42 17.20
CA ASP A 103 4.93 -10.17 17.88
C ASP A 103 4.49 -8.86 17.17
N GLY A 104 4.87 -7.66 17.67
CA GLY A 104 4.39 -6.35 17.16
C GLY A 104 4.87 -5.92 15.75
N TRP A 105 4.36 -4.80 15.21
CA TRP A 105 4.57 -4.37 13.80
C TRP A 105 6.00 -4.49 13.25
N VAL A 106 6.99 -3.90 13.94
CA VAL A 106 8.39 -3.93 13.47
C VAL A 106 8.92 -5.35 13.40
N HIS A 107 8.53 -6.17 14.37
CA HIS A 107 8.89 -7.57 14.40
C HIS A 107 8.19 -8.32 13.25
N SER A 108 6.88 -8.14 13.04
CA SER A 108 6.15 -8.75 11.94
C SER A 108 6.78 -8.43 10.58
N ILE A 109 7.17 -7.16 10.35
CA ILE A 109 7.85 -6.74 9.12
C ILE A 109 9.21 -7.44 8.95
N ASN A 110 10.01 -7.47 10.02
CA ASN A 110 11.34 -8.09 10.00
C ASN A 110 11.25 -9.60 9.77
N GLU A 111 10.30 -10.26 10.43
CA GLU A 111 9.99 -11.68 10.27
C GLU A 111 9.60 -11.98 8.82
N CYS A 112 8.75 -11.15 8.21
CA CYS A 112 8.40 -11.26 6.79
C CYS A 112 9.60 -11.05 5.84
N GLY A 113 10.81 -10.80 6.35
CA GLY A 113 12.02 -10.52 5.57
C GLY A 113 11.93 -9.21 4.79
N LEU A 114 11.07 -8.28 5.23
CA LEU A 114 10.82 -7.00 4.57
C LEU A 114 11.71 -5.91 5.17
N LEU A 115 12.34 -5.13 4.30
CA LEU A 115 13.17 -3.99 4.64
C LEU A 115 12.48 -2.70 4.22
N GLU A 116 12.51 -1.67 5.09
CA GLU A 116 12.02 -0.34 4.72
C GLU A 116 12.93 0.25 3.63
N ILE A 117 12.33 0.74 2.53
CA ILE A 117 13.08 1.26 1.40
C ILE A 117 13.36 2.76 1.59
N PRO A 118 14.61 3.21 1.41
CA PRO A 118 14.93 4.62 1.42
C PRO A 118 14.13 5.39 0.36
N PHE A 119 13.73 6.61 0.71
CA PHE A 119 12.98 7.49 -0.16
C PHE A 119 13.77 8.77 -0.47
N GLN A 120 13.42 9.41 -1.58
CA GLN A 120 13.88 10.74 -1.96
C GLN A 120 12.68 11.72 -2.02
N GLY A 121 12.97 13.02 -2.01
CA GLY A 121 11.93 14.06 -1.98
C GLY A 121 11.55 14.50 -0.56
N LEU A 122 10.26 14.73 -0.31
CA LEU A 122 9.79 15.33 0.94
C LEU A 122 9.92 14.39 2.15
N LYS A 123 10.48 14.91 3.24
CA LYS A 123 10.68 14.16 4.50
C LYS A 123 9.37 13.71 5.17
N PHE A 124 8.31 14.50 5.02
CA PHE A 124 7.02 14.28 5.66
C PHE A 124 5.95 14.04 4.60
N THR A 125 5.05 13.12 4.89
CA THR A 125 3.95 12.73 3.98
C THR A 125 2.58 13.11 4.54
N TRP A 126 2.53 13.55 5.80
CA TRP A 126 1.30 13.97 6.47
C TRP A 126 1.50 15.24 7.30
N CYS A 127 0.44 16.04 7.38
CA CYS A 127 0.34 17.25 8.21
C CYS A 127 -1.05 17.30 8.84
N ASN A 128 -1.14 17.76 10.08
CA ASN A 128 -2.43 18.00 10.73
C ASN A 128 -3.14 19.28 10.25
N GLU A 129 -2.56 19.99 9.29
CA GLU A 129 -3.06 21.23 8.67
C GLU A 129 -3.30 22.39 9.65
N ARG A 130 -2.85 22.28 10.91
CA ARG A 130 -3.01 23.34 11.91
C ARG A 130 -2.01 24.48 11.69
N GLY A 131 -2.38 25.68 12.15
CA GLY A 131 -1.54 26.87 12.09
C GLY A 131 -0.55 27.00 13.26
N GLY A 132 0.55 27.72 13.03
CA GLY A 132 1.52 28.12 14.05
C GLY A 132 2.17 26.95 14.79
N GLY A 133 2.43 27.13 16.10
CA GLY A 133 3.09 26.11 16.95
C GLY A 133 2.28 24.83 17.19
N ARG A 134 1.05 24.73 16.67
CA ARG A 134 0.22 23.51 16.74
C ARG A 134 0.37 22.63 15.49
N ARG A 135 1.16 23.07 14.50
CA ARG A 135 1.42 22.31 13.28
C ARG A 135 2.31 21.11 13.58
N ILE A 136 1.84 19.94 13.21
CA ILE A 136 2.59 18.68 13.36
C ILE A 136 2.76 18.07 11.98
N TRP A 137 3.99 17.66 11.69
CA TRP A 137 4.36 16.94 10.48
C TRP A 137 4.80 15.53 10.83
N ALA A 138 4.38 14.54 10.05
CA ALA A 138 4.73 13.15 10.25
C ALA A 138 5.02 12.46 8.91
N ARG A 139 5.77 11.36 8.98
CA ARG A 139 5.98 10.44 7.87
C ARG A 139 5.19 9.16 8.13
N LEU A 140 4.05 9.04 7.49
CA LEU A 140 3.10 7.94 7.68
C LEU A 140 3.14 6.93 6.54
N ASP A 141 3.44 7.39 5.33
CA ASP A 141 3.51 6.55 4.15
C ASP A 141 4.91 5.95 4.04
N ARG A 142 4.96 4.62 3.94
CA ARG A 142 6.19 3.84 3.94
C ARG A 142 6.07 2.67 2.97
N VAL A 143 7.19 2.28 2.38
CA VAL A 143 7.28 1.15 1.45
C VAL A 143 8.32 0.17 1.97
N PHE A 144 7.98 -1.12 1.94
CA PHE A 144 8.83 -2.20 2.40
C PHE A 144 8.95 -3.27 1.32
N MET A 145 10.12 -3.88 1.18
CA MET A 145 10.37 -4.93 0.19
C MET A 145 11.38 -5.97 0.70
N ASN A 146 11.32 -7.19 0.18
CA ASN A 146 12.31 -8.21 0.49
C ASN A 146 13.63 -8.00 -0.28
N SER A 147 14.71 -8.58 0.24
CA SER A 147 16.06 -8.49 -0.31
C SER A 147 16.19 -9.06 -1.73
N GLY A 148 15.44 -10.11 -2.07
CA GLY A 148 15.44 -10.71 -3.39
C GLY A 148 14.94 -9.75 -4.47
N TRP A 149 13.88 -9.00 -4.16
CA TRP A 149 13.32 -8.00 -5.06
C TRP A 149 14.28 -6.81 -5.26
N LEU A 150 14.92 -6.35 -4.18
CA LEU A 150 15.94 -5.29 -4.24
C LEU A 150 17.16 -5.69 -5.07
N THR A 151 17.60 -6.95 -4.92
CA THR A 151 18.71 -7.50 -5.70
C THR A 151 18.37 -7.54 -7.19
N ARG A 152 17.11 -7.84 -7.53
CA ARG A 152 16.66 -7.94 -8.92
C ARG A 152 16.39 -6.58 -9.57
N PHE A 153 15.99 -5.59 -8.79
CA PHE A 153 15.67 -4.24 -9.27
C PHE A 153 16.47 -3.17 -8.50
N PRO A 154 17.81 -3.13 -8.68
CA PRO A 154 18.69 -2.26 -7.90
C PRO A 154 18.51 -0.76 -8.21
N LEU A 155 17.87 -0.42 -9.32
CA LEU A 155 17.61 0.96 -9.75
C LEU A 155 16.27 1.51 -9.26
N MET A 156 15.52 0.75 -8.46
CA MET A 156 14.23 1.18 -7.94
C MET A 156 14.39 2.36 -6.98
N LYS A 157 13.39 3.25 -7.00
CA LYS A 157 13.36 4.46 -6.18
C LYS A 157 11.98 4.67 -5.61
N ILE A 158 11.93 5.27 -4.43
CA ILE A 158 10.71 5.74 -3.79
C ILE A 158 10.75 7.27 -3.77
N ASP A 159 9.79 7.89 -4.44
CA ASP A 159 9.67 9.34 -4.56
C ASP A 159 8.51 9.86 -3.72
N HIS A 160 8.80 10.69 -2.72
CA HIS A 160 7.78 11.47 -2.00
C HIS A 160 7.51 12.78 -2.74
N LEU A 161 6.34 12.83 -3.38
CA LEU A 161 5.90 13.96 -4.19
C LEU A 161 5.26 15.06 -3.33
N ALA A 162 5.36 16.31 -3.81
CA ALA A 162 4.66 17.43 -3.19
C ALA A 162 3.16 17.36 -3.42
N ARG A 163 2.40 17.85 -2.44
CA ARG A 163 0.97 18.09 -2.61
C ARG A 163 0.82 19.35 -3.47
N ASN A 164 0.38 19.16 -4.71
CA ASN A 164 0.02 20.26 -5.61
C ASN A 164 -1.36 20.83 -5.27
#